data_AF-A0A1E5IXF4-F1
#
_entry.id   AF-A0A1E5IXF4-F1
#
_cell.length_a   1.000
_cell.length_b   1.000
_cell.length_c   1.000
_cell.angle_alpha   90.00
_cell.angle_beta   90.00
_cell.angle_gamma   90.00
#
_symmetry.space_group_name_H-M   'P 1'
#
loop_
_entity.id
_entity.type
_entity.pdbx_description
1 polymer ?
#
loop_
_entity_poly.entity_id
_entity_poly.type
_entity_poly.pdbx_seq_one_letter_code
_entity_poly.pdbx_strand_id
1 'polypeptide(L)'
;MSKQWDNNQDHHSFANVDNVRVTHLDLELSVQFEQKQLLGKVDLQLNYLDPQCRELYLDCRSLTIESIVDDVGQALAFSVDQQDPILGERLNISLLSATKQVSISYRTSADAQGLQWLTPQQTSGKQLPFLFSQSQPINARSWIPLQDSPKARITFSASVEVPKGMRAVMSAMNDASTPLDGKFIFEMEKPIPTHLLAIAVGDLQFGAIGPRTGVYAEPEVLSAAVKEFEDTERMVEIAESLLGPYPWGRYDMIVLPPSFPFGGMENPRLAFMTPTLIAGDKSLVSTVAHELAHSWTGNLVSNATWRDLWLNEGFTTYFTNRIVEAVFGKEQAQLEVVLEYGRLKEELASMPLAVQTLPANVQAGDPNDAFNRFTYDKASMFVHDLEKRLGRKSFDKFLYQYVSHFAFEAITTETFVDYAKQTLLVEHGDKISEQVLQEWVYGRGMPYWFTPPSSDSLDKVDALLTDWQAGGKIDKQNTQDWRVHHWQYFLGCLPESISQQTLMQLDEVFDFTHSTNAEIACDWYRVAIRNHYDPVLPALEQYLVKIGRGKFVRPLFTELQLAGYHTELAAIYAKARGGYHPSLAVQLDKQFAG
;
A
#
# COMPACT_ATOMS: atom_id res chain seq x y z
N MET A 1 -28.17 17.37 -10.28
CA MET A 1 -27.01 17.71 -11.13
C MET A 1 -25.78 17.26 -10.39
N SER A 2 -24.96 16.39 -10.97
CA SER A 2 -23.68 16.00 -10.34
C SER A 2 -22.81 17.25 -10.23
N LYS A 3 -22.27 17.51 -9.05
CA LYS A 3 -21.27 18.57 -8.85
C LYS A 3 -20.12 18.31 -9.82
N GLN A 4 -19.83 19.27 -10.70
CA GLN A 4 -18.69 19.18 -11.61
C GLN A 4 -17.45 19.59 -10.82
N TRP A 5 -16.52 18.65 -10.65
CA TRP A 5 -15.26 18.89 -9.96
C TRP A 5 -14.19 19.41 -10.92
N ASP A 6 -13.25 20.21 -10.41
CA ASP A 6 -12.03 20.49 -11.15
C ASP A 6 -11.11 19.27 -11.00
N ASN A 7 -10.95 18.53 -12.09
CA ASN A 7 -10.14 17.32 -12.11
C ASN A 7 -8.65 17.57 -11.85
N ASN A 8 -8.18 18.81 -11.98
CA ASN A 8 -6.83 19.20 -11.63
C ASN A 8 -6.68 19.60 -10.16
N GLN A 9 -7.76 19.88 -9.43
CA GLN A 9 -7.68 20.24 -8.01
C GLN A 9 -7.59 18.98 -7.15
N ASP A 10 -6.64 18.94 -6.22
CA ASP A 10 -6.66 17.95 -5.15
C ASP A 10 -7.63 18.39 -4.05
N HIS A 11 -8.80 17.76 -4.02
CA HIS A 11 -9.84 18.07 -3.04
C HIS A 11 -9.57 17.47 -1.65
N HIS A 12 -8.49 16.70 -1.48
CA HIS A 12 -8.10 16.12 -0.19
C HIS A 12 -6.97 16.88 0.50
N SER A 13 -6.63 18.07 0.02
CA SER A 13 -5.64 18.95 0.64
C SER A 13 -6.17 20.38 0.69
N PHE A 14 -5.91 21.03 1.82
CA PHE A 14 -6.13 22.46 2.01
C PHE A 14 -5.00 23.31 1.41
N ALA A 15 -3.87 22.69 1.08
CA ALA A 15 -2.67 23.37 0.67
C ALA A 15 -2.83 24.08 -0.67
N ASN A 16 -2.30 25.29 -0.75
CA ASN A 16 -2.27 26.12 -1.96
C ASN A 16 -1.04 25.81 -2.84
N VAL A 17 -0.81 24.53 -3.14
CA VAL A 17 0.35 24.00 -3.87
C VAL A 17 0.56 24.59 -5.28
N ASP A 18 -0.50 25.13 -5.86
CA ASP A 18 -0.50 25.76 -7.18
C ASP A 18 -0.15 27.26 -7.12
N ASN A 19 -0.11 27.86 -5.92
CA ASN A 19 0.30 29.26 -5.69
C ASN A 19 1.69 29.36 -5.05
N VAL A 20 1.96 28.57 -4.01
CA VAL A 20 3.26 28.49 -3.34
C VAL A 20 3.52 27.02 -2.99
N ARG A 21 4.71 26.54 -3.33
CA ARG A 21 5.08 25.14 -3.19
C ARG A 21 6.24 24.98 -2.22
N VAL A 22 6.11 24.05 -1.28
CA VAL A 22 7.23 23.57 -0.48
C VAL A 22 8.07 22.64 -1.34
N THR A 23 9.38 22.86 -1.41
CA THR A 23 10.30 22.11 -2.28
C THR A 23 11.33 21.27 -1.52
N HIS A 24 11.60 21.65 -0.27
CA HIS A 24 12.48 20.92 0.65
C HIS A 24 11.95 21.02 2.08
N LEU A 25 12.14 19.95 2.85
CA LEU A 25 11.98 19.92 4.30
C LEU A 25 13.33 19.66 4.97
N ASP A 26 13.74 20.51 5.91
CA ASP A 26 14.75 20.13 6.91
C ASP A 26 14.02 19.83 8.23
N LEU A 27 14.11 18.57 8.67
CA LEU A 27 13.26 17.99 9.70
C LEU A 27 14.07 17.54 10.91
N GLU A 28 13.82 18.14 12.07
CA GLU A 28 14.37 17.70 13.35
C GLU A 28 13.26 16.99 14.14
N LEU A 29 13.46 15.72 14.49
CA LEU A 29 12.50 14.93 15.28
C LEU A 29 13.15 14.37 16.53
N SER A 30 12.42 14.41 17.65
CA SER A 30 12.73 13.64 18.87
C SER A 30 11.59 12.68 19.17
N VAL A 31 11.92 11.38 19.21
CA VAL A 31 10.94 10.29 19.37
C VAL A 31 10.74 9.98 20.86
N GLN A 32 9.53 10.23 21.37
CA GLN A 32 9.20 10.05 22.78
C GLN A 32 8.17 8.93 22.98
N PHE A 33 8.64 7.72 23.26
CA PHE A 33 7.80 6.53 23.43
C PHE A 33 6.86 6.59 24.64
N GLU A 34 7.29 7.20 25.75
CA GLU A 34 6.47 7.28 26.97
C GLU A 34 5.24 8.17 26.75
N GLN A 35 5.43 9.30 26.06
CA GLN A 35 4.36 10.25 25.73
C GLN A 35 3.66 9.93 24.40
N LYS A 36 4.17 8.97 23.62
CA LYS A 36 3.73 8.63 22.25
C LYS A 36 3.68 9.86 21.33
N GLN A 37 4.73 10.66 21.35
CA GLN A 37 4.79 11.89 20.55
C GLN A 37 6.13 12.03 19.83
N LEU A 38 6.08 12.69 18.68
CA LEU A 38 7.25 13.31 18.08
C LEU A 38 7.26 14.77 18.49
N LEU A 39 8.38 15.23 19.04
CA LEU A 39 8.69 16.66 19.09
C LEU A 39 9.37 17.01 17.78
N GLY A 40 8.82 17.96 17.05
CA GLY A 40 9.25 18.29 15.71
C GLY A 40 9.65 19.76 15.56
N LYS A 41 10.68 19.99 14.76
CA LYS A 41 10.91 21.27 14.10
C LYS A 41 11.06 20.99 12.61
N VAL A 42 10.35 21.74 11.77
CA VAL A 42 10.46 21.62 10.32
C VAL A 42 10.69 22.97 9.68
N ASP A 43 11.69 23.02 8.82
CA ASP A 43 12.05 24.18 8.02
C ASP A 43 11.60 23.93 6.56
N LEU A 44 10.60 24.69 6.11
CA LEU A 44 9.93 24.54 4.82
C LEU A 44 10.52 25.52 3.79
N GLN A 45 11.20 25.04 2.76
CA GLN A 45 11.70 25.90 1.68
C GLN A 45 10.60 26.19 0.65
N LEU A 46 10.31 27.48 0.41
CA LEU A 46 9.18 27.93 -0.39
C LEU A 46 9.60 28.35 -1.81
N ASN A 47 8.80 27.95 -2.79
CA ASN A 47 8.86 28.41 -4.17
C ASN A 47 7.51 29.01 -4.59
N TYR A 48 7.50 30.29 -4.94
CA TYR A 48 6.28 31.01 -5.32
C TYR A 48 5.99 30.83 -6.82
N LEU A 49 4.89 30.14 -7.13
CA LEU A 49 4.37 30.02 -8.49
C LEU A 49 3.52 31.24 -8.86
N ASP A 50 2.81 31.78 -7.87
CA ASP A 50 2.21 33.11 -7.90
C ASP A 50 3.06 34.08 -7.05
N PRO A 51 3.82 35.01 -7.67
CA PRO A 51 4.64 35.99 -6.96
C PRO A 51 3.85 36.94 -6.04
N GLN A 52 2.52 37.03 -6.20
CA GLN A 52 1.64 37.84 -5.36
C GLN A 52 1.08 37.08 -4.16
N CYS A 53 1.30 35.76 -4.07
CA CYS A 53 0.84 34.96 -2.95
C CYS A 53 1.51 35.40 -1.63
N ARG A 54 0.70 35.64 -0.59
CA ARG A 54 1.17 36.08 0.74
C ARG A 54 0.64 35.19 1.86
N GLU A 55 0.16 34.01 1.51
CA GLU A 55 -0.41 33.05 2.45
C GLU A 55 0.15 31.67 2.12
N LEU A 56 0.58 30.93 3.14
CA LEU A 56 0.94 29.52 3.02
C LEU A 56 -0.13 28.70 3.74
N TYR A 57 -0.78 27.80 3.01
CA TYR A 57 -1.72 26.84 3.57
C TYR A 57 -1.04 25.48 3.68
N LEU A 58 -1.06 24.92 4.88
CA LEU A 58 -0.55 23.60 5.18
C LEU A 58 -1.69 22.73 5.72
N ASP A 59 -1.58 21.44 5.46
CA ASP A 59 -2.42 20.43 6.07
C ASP A 59 -1.84 20.04 7.42
N CYS A 60 -2.70 19.95 8.43
CA CYS A 60 -2.38 19.45 9.77
C CYS A 60 -3.48 18.49 10.23
N ARG A 61 -3.18 17.60 11.17
CA ARG A 61 -4.21 16.85 11.91
C ARG A 61 -3.78 16.67 13.34
N SER A 62 -4.40 17.41 14.26
CA SER A 62 -4.16 17.29 15.69
C SER A 62 -2.69 17.51 16.08
N LEU A 63 -2.02 18.44 15.38
CA LEU A 63 -0.69 18.91 15.74
C LEU A 63 -0.81 20.06 16.73
N THR A 64 0.02 20.08 17.77
CA THR A 64 0.17 21.29 18.57
C THR A 64 1.29 22.15 17.99
N ILE A 65 0.95 23.31 17.44
CA ILE A 65 1.90 24.28 16.93
C ILE A 65 2.43 25.14 18.08
N GLU A 66 3.75 25.21 18.24
CA GLU A 66 4.41 25.95 19.33
C GLU A 66 4.92 27.32 18.87
N SER A 67 5.56 27.37 17.70
CA SER A 67 5.98 28.63 17.07
C SER A 67 6.13 28.49 15.57
N ILE A 68 5.90 29.59 14.85
CA ILE A 68 6.18 29.73 13.43
C ILE A 68 6.99 30.99 13.22
N VAL A 69 8.13 30.88 12.55
CA VAL A 69 9.03 31.99 12.23
C VAL A 69 9.46 31.98 10.77
N ASP A 70 9.87 33.12 10.24
CA ASP A 70 10.46 33.26 8.91
C ASP A 70 11.97 32.97 8.90
N ASP A 71 12.60 33.21 7.73
CA ASP A 71 14.02 32.98 7.46
C ASP A 71 14.97 33.91 8.25
N VAL A 72 14.46 34.97 8.89
CA VAL A 72 15.23 35.84 9.79
C VAL A 72 14.85 35.65 11.27
N GLY A 73 13.99 34.68 11.58
CA GLY A 73 13.54 34.35 12.93
C GLY A 73 12.44 35.26 13.47
N GLN A 74 11.78 36.05 12.62
CA GLN A 74 10.63 36.86 13.01
C GLN A 74 9.37 35.97 13.09
N ALA A 75 8.60 36.13 14.17
CA ALA A 75 7.35 35.40 14.34
C ALA A 75 6.33 35.75 13.24
N LEU A 76 5.75 34.72 12.63
CA LEU A 76 4.70 34.84 11.62
C LEU A 76 3.33 34.70 12.28
N ALA A 77 2.36 35.50 11.82
CA ALA A 77 0.97 35.34 12.22
C ALA A 77 0.40 34.08 11.56
N PHE A 78 -0.34 33.29 12.34
CA PHE A 78 -1.01 32.09 11.83
C PHE A 78 -2.36 31.87 12.51
N SER A 79 -3.22 31.10 11.84
CA SER A 79 -4.45 30.55 12.41
C SER A 79 -4.60 29.09 12.03
N VAL A 80 -5.29 28.33 12.88
CA VAL A 80 -5.72 26.96 12.59
C VAL A 80 -7.23 26.99 12.43
N ASP A 81 -7.73 26.54 11.28
CA ASP A 81 -9.16 26.50 11.00
C ASP A 81 -9.87 25.40 11.78
N GLN A 82 -11.20 25.40 11.73
CA GLN A 82 -11.99 24.33 12.31
C GLN A 82 -11.65 22.98 11.68
N GLN A 83 -11.55 21.95 12.53
CA GLN A 83 -11.30 20.58 12.12
C GLN A 83 -12.38 20.05 11.17
N ASP A 84 -11.92 19.59 10.00
CA ASP A 84 -12.64 18.72 9.09
C ASP A 84 -12.39 17.24 9.46
N PRO A 85 -13.43 16.40 9.50
CA PRO A 85 -13.31 15.01 9.95
C PRO A 85 -12.44 14.13 9.02
N ILE A 86 -12.27 14.50 7.76
CA ILE A 86 -11.47 13.77 6.78
C ILE A 86 -10.11 14.46 6.62
N LEU A 87 -10.11 15.77 6.36
CA LEU A 87 -8.91 16.51 5.98
C LEU A 87 -8.05 16.94 7.18
N GLY A 88 -8.62 16.94 8.39
CA GLY A 88 -7.97 17.53 9.56
C GLY A 88 -8.15 19.05 9.57
N GLU A 89 -7.09 19.80 9.79
CA GLU A 89 -7.11 21.24 10.01
C GLU A 89 -6.24 21.93 8.96
N ARG A 90 -6.70 23.08 8.48
CA ARG A 90 -5.87 23.98 7.68
C ARG A 90 -5.09 24.89 8.61
N LEU A 91 -3.76 24.87 8.49
CA LEU A 91 -2.87 25.86 9.10
C LEU A 91 -2.61 26.98 8.08
N ASN A 92 -3.13 28.18 8.37
CA ASN A 92 -2.96 29.37 7.56
C ASN A 92 -1.82 30.22 8.12
N ILE A 93 -0.80 30.49 7.33
CA ILE A 93 0.37 31.29 7.74
C ILE A 93 0.47 32.53 6.84
N SER A 94 0.43 33.72 7.44
CA SER A 94 0.59 34.97 6.72
C SER A 94 2.06 35.28 6.44
N LEU A 95 2.41 35.35 5.17
CA LEU A 95 3.76 35.66 4.68
C LEU A 95 3.84 37.16 4.43
N LEU A 96 4.30 37.91 5.44
CA LEU A 96 4.40 39.39 5.39
C LEU A 96 5.30 39.90 4.26
N SER A 97 6.20 39.05 3.74
CA SER A 97 7.02 39.30 2.57
C SER A 97 7.24 37.98 1.80
N ALA A 98 7.97 38.02 0.68
CA ALA A 98 8.34 36.80 -0.07
C ALA A 98 9.47 36.04 0.66
N THR A 99 9.13 35.53 1.84
CA THR A 99 9.98 34.73 2.72
C THR A 99 10.40 33.44 2.02
N LYS A 100 11.69 33.09 2.09
CA LYS A 100 12.22 31.89 1.42
C LYS A 100 11.97 30.61 2.20
N GLN A 101 11.82 30.72 3.51
CA GLN A 101 11.70 29.58 4.41
C GLN A 101 10.75 29.91 5.57
N VAL A 102 9.92 28.93 5.95
CA VAL A 102 9.09 28.99 7.16
C VAL A 102 9.53 27.87 8.10
N SER A 103 9.84 28.21 9.34
CA SER A 103 10.25 27.26 10.38
C SER A 103 9.12 27.07 11.38
N ILE A 104 8.73 25.82 11.63
CA ILE A 104 7.61 25.45 12.50
C ILE A 104 8.10 24.50 13.58
N SER A 105 7.94 24.89 14.85
CA SER A 105 8.11 24.00 16.00
C SER A 105 6.75 23.46 16.42
N TYR A 106 6.64 22.16 16.64
CA TYR A 106 5.38 21.48 16.90
C TYR A 106 5.57 20.17 17.68
N ARG A 107 4.46 19.58 18.11
CA ARG A 107 4.43 18.21 18.63
C ARG A 107 3.20 17.46 18.12
N THR A 108 3.35 16.15 17.93
CA THR A 108 2.27 15.28 17.46
C THR A 108 1.33 14.90 18.60
N SER A 109 0.08 14.58 18.26
CA SER A 109 -0.81 13.87 19.17
C SER A 109 -0.38 12.42 19.37
N ALA A 110 -0.71 11.84 20.53
CA ALA A 110 -0.60 10.39 20.76
C ALA A 110 -1.53 9.58 19.85
N ASP A 111 -2.57 10.21 19.32
CA ASP A 111 -3.55 9.64 18.38
C ASP A 111 -3.25 10.04 16.92
N ALA A 112 -2.02 10.46 16.61
CA ALA A 112 -1.61 10.80 15.25
C ALA A 112 -1.88 9.62 14.30
N GLN A 113 -2.83 9.79 13.38
CA GLN A 113 -3.34 8.70 12.55
C GLN A 113 -2.30 8.09 11.60
N GLY A 114 -1.26 8.86 11.24
CA GLY A 114 -0.13 8.41 10.45
C GLY A 114 1.00 7.77 11.25
N LEU A 115 0.86 7.56 12.57
CA LEU A 115 1.85 6.93 13.43
C LEU A 115 1.23 5.78 14.23
N GLN A 116 1.91 4.63 14.27
CA GLN A 116 1.58 3.55 15.20
C GLN A 116 2.67 3.38 16.25
N TRP A 117 2.27 3.56 17.52
CA TRP A 117 3.11 3.36 18.69
C TRP A 117 2.80 2.00 19.34
N LEU A 118 3.79 1.12 19.36
CA LEU A 118 3.69 -0.23 19.91
C LEU A 118 4.44 -0.36 21.22
N THR A 119 3.80 -0.97 22.21
CA THR A 119 4.45 -1.35 23.46
C THR A 119 5.41 -2.52 23.23
N PRO A 120 6.37 -2.77 24.13
CA PRO A 120 7.23 -3.94 24.04
C PRO A 120 6.45 -5.26 23.83
N GLN A 121 5.31 -5.44 24.49
CA GLN A 121 4.53 -6.68 24.37
C GLN A 121 3.98 -6.92 22.95
N GLN A 122 3.85 -5.86 22.14
CA GLN A 122 3.37 -5.92 20.77
C GLN A 122 4.50 -6.18 19.75
N THR A 123 5.77 -6.10 20.15
CA THR A 123 6.93 -6.38 19.31
C THR A 123 7.33 -7.86 19.35
N SER A 124 8.18 -8.32 18.45
CA SER A 124 8.67 -9.70 18.40
C SER A 124 9.59 -10.00 19.59
N GLY A 125 10.52 -9.10 19.88
CA GLY A 125 11.51 -9.28 20.96
C GLY A 125 10.96 -9.08 22.38
N LYS A 126 9.77 -8.49 22.54
CA LYS A 126 9.10 -8.24 23.83
C LYS A 126 9.84 -7.30 24.81
N GLN A 127 10.97 -6.73 24.42
CA GLN A 127 11.82 -5.88 25.27
C GLN A 127 11.69 -4.39 24.98
N LEU A 128 11.75 -4.00 23.71
CA LEU A 128 11.75 -2.60 23.27
C LEU A 128 10.45 -2.25 22.55
N PRO A 129 9.96 -1.00 22.68
CA PRO A 129 8.81 -0.52 21.92
C PRO A 129 9.16 -0.35 20.43
N PHE A 130 8.15 -0.10 19.61
CA PHE A 130 8.32 0.13 18.18
C PHE A 130 7.43 1.28 17.71
N LEU A 131 7.94 2.13 16.82
CA LEU A 131 7.19 3.16 16.12
C LEU A 131 7.31 2.91 14.63
N PHE A 132 6.22 3.04 13.88
CA PHE A 132 6.29 3.25 12.44
C PHE A 132 5.22 4.21 11.95
N SER A 133 5.47 4.85 10.82
CA SER A 133 4.50 5.71 10.15
C SER A 133 3.76 4.99 9.02
N GLN A 134 2.56 5.48 8.69
CA GLN A 134 1.88 5.20 7.44
C GLN A 134 1.24 6.49 6.93
N SER A 135 1.91 7.15 5.98
CA SER A 135 1.53 8.49 5.52
C SER A 135 0.48 8.48 4.41
N GLN A 136 0.38 7.41 3.61
CA GLN A 136 -0.64 7.28 2.58
C GLN A 136 -2.03 6.99 3.19
N PRO A 137 -3.11 7.63 2.68
CA PRO A 137 -3.13 8.62 1.60
C PRO A 137 -2.80 10.05 2.08
N ILE A 138 -3.41 10.47 3.20
CA ILE A 138 -3.36 11.86 3.69
C ILE A 138 -3.08 11.91 5.20
N ASN A 139 -2.11 11.12 5.64
CA ASN A 139 -1.76 10.96 7.05
C ASN A 139 -0.39 11.57 7.38
N ALA A 140 0.38 12.04 6.40
CA ALA A 140 1.61 12.78 6.68
C ALA A 140 1.32 14.02 7.54
N ARG A 141 0.18 14.69 7.28
CA ARG A 141 -0.31 15.86 8.03
C ARG A 141 -0.53 15.62 9.52
N SER A 142 -0.64 14.37 9.98
CA SER A 142 -0.81 14.08 11.40
C SER A 142 0.50 14.06 12.18
N TRP A 143 1.64 14.07 11.49
CA TRP A 143 2.95 14.02 12.13
C TRP A 143 3.96 15.04 11.61
N ILE A 144 3.67 15.75 10.51
CA ILE A 144 4.40 16.93 10.03
C ILE A 144 3.36 17.97 9.56
N PRO A 145 3.51 19.27 9.85
CA PRO A 145 2.74 20.31 9.17
C PRO A 145 3.32 20.54 7.76
N LEU A 146 2.60 20.10 6.72
CA LEU A 146 3.11 20.12 5.33
C LEU A 146 1.99 20.27 4.28
N GLN A 147 2.37 20.42 3.02
CA GLN A 147 1.42 20.32 1.91
C GLN A 147 1.18 18.84 1.60
N ASP A 148 0.13 18.25 2.16
CA ASP A 148 -0.13 16.81 2.12
C ASP A 148 -0.99 16.43 0.91
N SER A 149 -0.40 16.62 -0.27
CA SER A 149 -0.98 16.36 -1.58
C SER A 149 0.01 15.58 -2.45
N PRO A 150 -0.43 14.63 -3.30
CA PRO A 150 0.47 13.95 -4.24
C PRO A 150 1.22 14.90 -5.19
N LYS A 151 0.68 16.09 -5.47
CA LYS A 151 1.34 17.14 -6.27
C LYS A 151 2.52 17.80 -5.55
N ALA A 152 2.51 17.80 -4.22
CA ALA A 152 3.55 18.41 -3.41
C ALA A 152 4.75 17.46 -3.33
N ARG A 153 5.62 17.51 -4.35
CA ARG A 153 6.86 16.75 -4.36
C ARG A 153 7.97 17.54 -3.66
N ILE A 154 8.64 16.89 -2.71
CA ILE A 154 9.66 17.48 -1.85
C ILE A 154 10.93 16.61 -1.80
N THR A 155 12.08 17.26 -1.64
CA THR A 155 13.27 16.61 -1.09
C THR A 155 13.26 16.78 0.43
N PHE A 156 14.05 16.00 1.18
CA PHE A 156 14.18 16.23 2.62
C PHE A 156 15.54 15.86 3.19
N SER A 157 15.92 16.57 4.25
CA SER A 157 16.96 16.20 5.20
C SER A 157 16.30 15.97 6.55
N ALA A 158 16.75 14.99 7.33
CA ALA A 158 16.20 14.75 8.65
C ALA A 158 17.26 14.40 9.69
N SER A 159 17.14 14.98 10.88
CA SER A 159 17.84 14.59 12.10
C SER A 159 16.86 13.99 13.08
N VAL A 160 17.00 12.70 13.38
CA VAL A 160 16.10 11.96 14.27
C VAL A 160 16.84 11.53 15.52
N GLU A 161 16.36 12.00 16.67
CA GLU A 161 16.80 11.57 17.99
C GLU A 161 15.87 10.48 18.56
N VAL A 162 16.44 9.36 18.99
CA VAL A 162 15.74 8.19 19.54
C VAL A 162 16.42 7.67 20.81
N PRO A 163 15.75 6.85 21.64
CA PRO A 163 16.41 6.20 22.78
C PRO A 163 17.64 5.38 22.36
N LYS A 164 18.72 5.45 23.15
CA LYS A 164 19.96 4.70 22.91
C LYS A 164 19.70 3.21 22.80
N GLY A 165 20.40 2.54 21.89
CA GLY A 165 20.22 1.12 21.61
C GLY A 165 19.07 0.82 20.62
N MET A 166 18.26 1.81 20.25
CA MET A 166 17.28 1.68 19.17
C MET A 166 17.84 2.25 17.86
N ARG A 167 17.29 1.82 16.73
CA ARG A 167 17.63 2.31 15.40
C ARG A 167 16.44 3.04 14.79
N ALA A 168 16.69 4.20 14.20
CA ALA A 168 15.76 4.85 13.29
C ALA A 168 16.11 4.50 11.83
N VAL A 169 15.08 4.38 11.01
CA VAL A 169 15.17 4.29 9.54
C VAL A 169 14.08 5.15 8.92
N MET A 170 14.34 5.70 7.74
CA MET A 170 13.39 6.53 6.98
C MET A 170 13.33 6.13 5.50
N SER A 171 12.37 6.67 4.74
CA SER A 171 12.32 6.59 3.27
C SER A 171 13.42 7.44 2.60
N ALA A 172 14.67 7.12 2.94
CA ALA A 172 15.89 7.81 2.61
C ALA A 172 17.05 6.79 2.54
N MET A 173 18.27 7.28 2.30
CA MET A 173 19.43 6.40 2.41
C MET A 173 19.70 6.06 3.89
N ASN A 174 19.55 4.78 4.26
CA ASN A 174 19.84 4.27 5.60
C ASN A 174 21.25 3.62 5.66
N ASP A 175 22.01 3.95 6.70
CA ASP A 175 23.30 3.29 6.99
C ASP A 175 23.14 2.31 8.16
N ALA A 176 23.21 1.02 7.84
CA ALA A 176 23.15 -0.07 8.82
C ALA A 176 24.32 -0.08 9.82
N SER A 177 25.43 0.61 9.51
CA SER A 177 26.61 0.71 10.37
C SER A 177 26.57 1.88 11.34
N THR A 178 25.61 2.81 11.20
CA THR A 178 25.45 3.95 12.11
C THR A 178 25.36 3.47 13.56
N PRO A 179 26.18 4.02 14.49
CA PRO A 179 26.12 3.68 15.91
C PRO A 179 24.73 3.91 16.52
N LEU A 180 24.33 3.05 17.46
CA LEU A 180 23.05 3.17 18.18
C LEU A 180 23.16 4.14 19.37
N ASP A 181 23.77 5.31 19.15
CA ASP A 181 23.99 6.34 20.17
C ASP A 181 22.80 7.30 20.38
N GLY A 182 21.75 7.09 19.58
CA GLY A 182 20.48 7.80 19.64
C GLY A 182 20.32 8.91 18.59
N LYS A 183 21.26 9.09 17.65
CA LYS A 183 21.18 10.13 16.62
C LYS A 183 21.32 9.57 15.22
N PHE A 184 20.39 9.89 14.34
CA PHE A 184 20.37 9.43 12.96
C PHE A 184 20.14 10.61 12.02
N ILE A 185 20.92 10.67 10.93
CA ILE A 185 20.79 11.69 9.89
C ILE A 185 20.38 10.99 8.59
N PHE A 186 19.42 11.57 7.89
CA PHE A 186 18.88 11.05 6.64
C PHE A 186 18.83 12.14 5.58
N GLU A 187 19.00 11.74 4.32
CA GLU A 187 18.84 12.60 3.15
C GLU A 187 18.08 11.85 2.04
N MET A 188 17.08 12.52 1.49
CA MET A 188 16.40 12.16 0.26
C MET A 188 16.54 13.33 -0.72
N GLU A 189 17.52 13.19 -1.62
CA GLU A 189 17.89 14.19 -2.61
C GLU A 189 16.96 14.20 -3.84
N LYS A 190 16.00 13.26 -3.90
CA LYS A 190 15.06 13.10 -5.01
C LYS A 190 13.66 13.56 -4.59
N PRO A 191 12.95 14.33 -5.42
CA PRO A 191 11.64 14.85 -5.05
C PRO A 191 10.58 13.75 -5.02
N ILE A 192 10.01 13.50 -3.84
CA ILE A 192 8.97 12.50 -3.57
C ILE A 192 7.65 13.16 -3.17
N PRO A 193 6.48 12.61 -3.54
CA PRO A 193 5.21 13.00 -2.95
C PRO A 193 5.24 12.86 -1.42
N THR A 194 4.57 13.76 -0.71
CA THR A 194 4.60 13.81 0.77
C THR A 194 4.07 12.57 1.46
N HIS A 195 3.15 11.82 0.84
CA HIS A 195 2.65 10.54 1.37
C HIS A 195 3.71 9.41 1.41
N LEU A 196 4.87 9.60 0.77
CA LEU A 196 5.99 8.66 0.79
C LEU A 196 7.02 8.98 1.90
N LEU A 197 6.80 10.02 2.70
CA LEU A 197 7.57 10.24 3.91
C LEU A 197 7.27 9.13 4.91
N ALA A 198 8.32 8.44 5.34
CA ALA A 198 8.20 7.35 6.31
C ALA A 198 9.33 7.36 7.34
N ILE A 199 8.99 6.88 8.53
CA ILE A 199 9.89 6.66 9.66
C ILE A 199 9.52 5.33 10.35
N ALA A 200 10.53 4.58 10.78
CA ALA A 200 10.37 3.51 11.74
C ALA A 200 11.49 3.54 12.78
N VAL A 201 11.17 3.21 14.03
CA VAL A 201 12.09 3.17 15.16
C VAL A 201 11.83 1.94 16.01
N GLY A 202 12.85 1.13 16.23
CA GLY A 202 12.72 -0.13 16.96
C GLY A 202 14.05 -0.79 17.26
N ASP A 203 13.99 -2.02 17.76
CA ASP A 203 15.12 -2.94 17.79
C ASP A 203 15.35 -3.51 16.39
N LEU A 204 16.00 -2.72 15.52
CA LEU A 204 16.16 -3.06 14.11
C LEU A 204 17.60 -3.50 13.82
N GLN A 205 17.72 -4.70 13.28
CA GLN A 205 18.94 -5.23 12.68
C GLN A 205 18.80 -5.29 11.16
N PHE A 206 19.94 -5.35 10.47
CA PHE A 206 20.01 -5.35 9.01
C PHE A 206 20.61 -6.66 8.50
N GLY A 207 19.96 -7.24 7.49
CA GLY A 207 20.47 -8.37 6.71
C GLY A 207 20.62 -7.97 5.25
N ALA A 208 21.83 -8.05 4.72
CA ALA A 208 22.08 -7.85 3.29
C ALA A 208 21.49 -9.01 2.49
N ILE A 209 20.84 -8.69 1.36
CA ILE A 209 20.30 -9.67 0.40
C ILE A 209 21.16 -9.64 -0.88
N GLY A 210 21.48 -8.46 -1.37
CA GLY A 210 22.28 -8.24 -2.57
C GLY A 210 23.18 -7.01 -2.45
N PRO A 211 23.85 -6.60 -3.55
CA PRO A 211 24.77 -5.46 -3.57
C PRO A 211 24.10 -4.12 -3.20
N ARG A 212 22.80 -3.98 -3.46
CA ARG A 212 22.02 -2.75 -3.18
C ARG A 212 20.64 -3.06 -2.59
N THR A 213 20.50 -4.24 -2.00
CA THR A 213 19.26 -4.73 -1.44
C THR A 213 19.50 -5.38 -0.08
N GLY A 214 18.55 -5.19 0.82
CA GLY A 214 18.60 -5.77 2.15
C GLY A 214 17.28 -5.59 2.88
N VAL A 215 17.23 -6.10 4.10
CA VAL A 215 16.04 -6.04 4.93
C VAL A 215 16.40 -5.64 6.36
N TYR A 216 15.67 -4.68 6.89
CA TYR A 216 15.63 -4.37 8.32
C TYR A 216 14.52 -5.17 8.98
N ALA A 217 14.76 -5.71 10.17
CA ALA A 217 13.74 -6.40 10.94
C ALA A 217 14.14 -6.47 12.41
N GLU A 218 13.19 -6.85 13.26
CA GLU A 218 13.51 -7.34 14.61
C GLU A 218 14.41 -8.59 14.54
N PRO A 219 15.35 -8.78 15.48
CA PRO A 219 16.30 -9.89 15.44
C PRO A 219 15.65 -11.26 15.30
N GLU A 220 14.48 -11.45 15.90
CA GLU A 220 13.74 -12.72 15.93
C GLU A 220 13.25 -13.18 14.55
N VAL A 221 13.02 -12.25 13.62
CA VAL A 221 12.46 -12.55 12.30
C VAL A 221 13.45 -12.26 11.16
N LEU A 222 14.59 -11.62 11.44
CA LEU A 222 15.54 -11.18 10.42
C LEU A 222 16.04 -12.33 9.53
N SER A 223 16.47 -13.45 10.11
CA SER A 223 17.00 -14.56 9.30
C SER A 223 15.94 -15.16 8.39
N ALA A 224 14.69 -15.22 8.84
CA ALA A 224 13.58 -15.71 8.03
C ALA A 224 13.25 -14.71 6.92
N ALA A 225 13.24 -13.41 7.22
CA ALA A 225 13.00 -12.35 6.24
C ALA A 225 14.09 -12.31 5.15
N VAL A 226 15.37 -12.41 5.52
CA VAL A 226 16.48 -12.49 4.55
C VAL A 226 16.29 -13.69 3.62
N LYS A 227 15.89 -14.84 4.17
CA LYS A 227 15.69 -16.06 3.39
C LYS A 227 14.47 -15.95 2.47
N GLU A 228 13.37 -15.39 2.96
CA GLU A 228 12.14 -15.22 2.20
C GLU A 228 12.34 -14.27 1.00
N PHE A 229 13.07 -13.18 1.21
CA PHE A 229 13.24 -12.11 0.22
C PHE A 229 14.56 -12.17 -0.55
N GLU A 230 15.25 -13.31 -0.56
CA GLU A 230 16.58 -13.42 -1.18
C GLU A 230 16.59 -13.18 -2.71
N ASP A 231 15.42 -13.26 -3.37
CA ASP A 231 15.27 -13.00 -4.80
C ASP A 231 15.15 -11.50 -5.15
N THR A 232 15.11 -10.61 -4.16
CA THR A 232 14.86 -9.17 -4.38
C THR A 232 15.88 -8.52 -5.33
N GLU A 233 17.18 -8.79 -5.21
CA GLU A 233 18.16 -8.21 -6.16
C GLU A 233 17.84 -8.63 -7.60
N ARG A 234 17.48 -9.90 -7.79
CA ARG A 234 17.12 -10.41 -9.12
C ARG A 234 15.88 -9.69 -9.67
N MET A 235 14.90 -9.39 -8.81
CA MET A 235 13.75 -8.57 -9.20
C MET A 235 14.17 -7.17 -9.64
N VAL A 236 15.11 -6.53 -8.94
CA VAL A 236 15.64 -5.19 -9.32
C VAL A 236 16.30 -5.24 -10.70
N GLU A 237 17.17 -6.22 -10.96
CA GLU A 237 17.83 -6.38 -12.26
C GLU A 237 16.82 -6.55 -13.41
N ILE A 238 15.78 -7.37 -13.18
CA ILE A 238 14.69 -7.58 -14.15
C ILE A 238 13.92 -6.28 -14.38
N ALA A 239 13.52 -5.60 -13.31
CA ALA A 239 12.78 -4.35 -13.41
C ALA A 239 13.58 -3.29 -14.19
N GLU A 240 14.88 -3.19 -13.94
CA GLU A 240 15.77 -2.29 -14.68
C GLU A 240 15.89 -2.64 -16.16
N SER A 241 15.91 -3.93 -16.49
CA SER A 241 15.95 -4.37 -17.90
C SER A 241 14.70 -4.01 -18.69
N LEU A 242 13.57 -3.78 -18.00
CA LEU A 242 12.28 -3.47 -18.60
C LEU A 242 12.00 -1.96 -18.64
N LEU A 243 12.22 -1.24 -17.53
CA LEU A 243 11.85 0.17 -17.38
C LEU A 243 13.04 1.12 -17.22
N GLY A 244 14.27 0.63 -17.38
CA GLY A 244 15.48 1.42 -17.25
C GLY A 244 15.99 1.52 -15.81
N PRO A 245 17.08 2.28 -15.58
CA PRO A 245 17.82 2.27 -14.32
C PRO A 245 16.95 2.51 -13.08
N TYR A 246 17.26 1.81 -12.00
CA TYR A 246 16.59 1.99 -10.72
C TYR A 246 16.89 3.39 -10.17
N PRO A 247 15.88 4.28 -10.05
CA PRO A 247 16.15 5.71 -9.90
C PRO A 247 16.55 6.10 -8.48
N TRP A 248 16.46 5.20 -7.48
CA TRP A 248 16.63 5.53 -6.05
C TRP A 248 17.96 5.06 -5.45
N GLY A 249 18.82 4.35 -6.19
CA GLY A 249 20.15 3.91 -5.74
C GLY A 249 20.15 2.60 -4.97
N ARG A 250 19.45 2.53 -3.82
CA ARG A 250 19.31 1.33 -2.98
C ARG A 250 17.84 0.97 -2.76
N TYR A 251 17.52 -0.31 -2.72
CA TYR A 251 16.19 -0.83 -2.39
C TYR A 251 16.28 -1.73 -1.16
N ASP A 252 16.09 -1.16 0.03
CA ASP A 252 15.93 -1.95 1.24
C ASP A 252 14.44 -2.14 1.55
N MET A 253 14.15 -3.13 2.39
CA MET A 253 12.84 -3.40 2.96
C MET A 253 12.90 -3.30 4.48
N ILE A 254 11.75 -3.17 5.13
CA ILE A 254 11.61 -3.39 6.57
C ILE A 254 10.42 -4.29 6.86
N VAL A 255 10.65 -5.37 7.61
CA VAL A 255 9.55 -6.20 8.13
C VAL A 255 9.03 -5.53 9.41
N LEU A 256 7.81 -5.03 9.33
CA LEU A 256 7.15 -4.40 10.46
C LEU A 256 6.57 -5.44 11.43
N PRO A 257 6.19 -5.03 12.65
CA PRO A 257 5.44 -5.90 13.55
C PRO A 257 4.09 -6.33 12.96
N PRO A 258 3.49 -7.44 13.45
CA PRO A 258 2.28 -8.02 12.89
C PRO A 258 1.05 -7.11 12.84
N SER A 259 1.05 -5.99 13.57
CA SER A 259 -0.03 -5.00 13.55
C SER A 259 -0.12 -4.19 12.26
N PHE A 260 0.88 -4.25 11.37
CA PHE A 260 0.89 -3.50 10.12
C PHE A 260 -0.35 -3.85 9.26
N PRO A 261 -1.17 -2.84 8.89
CA PRO A 261 -2.49 -3.10 8.33
C PRO A 261 -2.50 -3.45 6.84
N PHE A 262 -1.39 -3.26 6.13
CA PHE A 262 -1.29 -3.44 4.68
C PHE A 262 -0.39 -4.64 4.28
N GLY A 263 -0.29 -4.91 2.97
CA GLY A 263 0.67 -5.87 2.43
C GLY A 263 2.08 -5.30 2.44
N GLY A 264 2.24 -4.14 1.82
CA GLY A 264 3.42 -3.32 1.91
C GLY A 264 3.08 -1.82 1.81
N MET A 265 4.12 -1.00 1.77
CA MET A 265 4.06 0.41 1.40
C MET A 265 5.38 0.76 0.70
N GLU A 266 5.28 1.37 -0.46
CA GLU A 266 6.33 1.62 -1.45
C GLU A 266 7.29 2.76 -1.08
N ASN A 267 7.46 3.03 0.20
CA ASN A 267 8.35 4.04 0.76
C ASN A 267 9.75 3.98 0.07
N PRO A 268 10.17 5.03 -0.65
CA PRO A 268 11.40 4.99 -1.45
C PRO A 268 12.62 4.61 -0.62
N ARG A 269 13.45 3.71 -1.16
CA ARG A 269 14.64 3.11 -0.51
C ARG A 269 14.37 2.21 0.71
N LEU A 270 13.13 2.15 1.22
CA LEU A 270 12.79 1.40 2.43
C LEU A 270 11.34 0.92 2.39
N ALA A 271 11.03 -0.05 1.53
CA ALA A 271 9.67 -0.57 1.41
C ALA A 271 9.22 -1.25 2.70
N PHE A 272 8.05 -0.88 3.23
CA PHE A 272 7.51 -1.51 4.43
C PHE A 272 6.83 -2.82 4.04
N MET A 273 7.05 -3.89 4.80
CA MET A 273 6.55 -5.22 4.51
C MET A 273 5.83 -5.80 5.73
N THR A 274 4.69 -6.45 5.50
CA THR A 274 4.01 -7.23 6.53
C THR A 274 4.78 -8.54 6.83
N PRO A 275 4.87 -8.98 8.10
CA PRO A 275 5.49 -10.26 8.42
C PRO A 275 4.64 -11.45 7.92
N THR A 276 3.39 -11.22 7.51
CA THR A 276 2.53 -12.26 6.90
C THR A 276 3.05 -12.75 5.54
N LEU A 277 4.04 -12.07 4.93
CA LEU A 277 4.71 -12.54 3.71
C LEU A 277 5.76 -13.63 3.97
N ILE A 278 6.22 -13.80 5.21
CA ILE A 278 7.22 -14.80 5.58
C ILE A 278 6.52 -16.15 5.73
N ALA A 279 6.25 -16.80 4.60
CA ALA A 279 5.58 -18.09 4.54
C ALA A 279 6.56 -19.27 4.69
N GLY A 280 7.84 -19.05 4.42
CA GLY A 280 8.92 -20.04 4.46
C GLY A 280 9.20 -20.71 3.10
N ASP A 281 8.40 -20.41 2.08
CA ASP A 281 8.45 -21.04 0.76
C ASP A 281 8.48 -20.04 -0.40
N LYS A 282 8.54 -18.73 -0.08
CA LYS A 282 8.52 -17.60 -1.03
C LYS A 282 7.25 -17.46 -1.84
N SER A 283 6.17 -18.13 -1.46
CA SER A 283 4.91 -18.11 -2.22
C SER A 283 4.22 -16.75 -2.26
N LEU A 284 4.55 -15.84 -1.34
CA LEU A 284 3.91 -14.54 -1.17
C LEU A 284 4.79 -13.35 -1.60
N VAL A 285 5.96 -13.61 -2.20
CA VAL A 285 6.95 -12.59 -2.55
C VAL A 285 6.58 -11.74 -3.77
N SER A 286 5.46 -12.03 -4.44
CA SER A 286 4.89 -11.12 -5.45
C SER A 286 4.55 -9.75 -4.86
N THR A 287 4.29 -9.66 -3.55
CA THR A 287 4.16 -8.37 -2.86
C THR A 287 5.49 -7.59 -2.87
N VAL A 288 6.64 -8.25 -2.74
CA VAL A 288 7.95 -7.58 -2.85
C VAL A 288 8.16 -7.03 -4.26
N ALA A 289 7.79 -7.81 -5.28
CA ALA A 289 7.82 -7.34 -6.67
C ALA A 289 6.88 -6.13 -6.88
N HIS A 290 5.74 -6.07 -6.18
CA HIS A 290 4.80 -4.94 -6.23
C HIS A 290 5.37 -3.67 -5.64
N GLU A 291 5.91 -3.75 -4.43
CA GLU A 291 6.53 -2.58 -3.80
C GLU A 291 7.78 -2.11 -4.58
N LEU A 292 8.50 -3.05 -5.21
CA LEU A 292 9.60 -2.68 -6.12
C LEU A 292 9.08 -1.98 -7.38
N ALA A 293 8.02 -2.50 -8.01
CA ALA A 293 7.44 -1.93 -9.23
C ALA A 293 7.00 -0.47 -9.03
N HIS A 294 6.48 -0.13 -7.86
CA HIS A 294 6.14 1.25 -7.49
C HIS A 294 7.32 2.24 -7.60
N SER A 295 8.56 1.76 -7.56
CA SER A 295 9.74 2.59 -7.77
C SER A 295 9.74 3.33 -9.10
N TRP A 296 9.00 2.84 -10.10
CA TRP A 296 8.73 3.52 -11.37
C TRP A 296 7.30 4.07 -11.44
N THR A 297 6.30 3.25 -11.08
CA THR A 297 4.87 3.59 -11.22
C THR A 297 4.25 3.88 -9.84
N GLY A 298 4.24 5.14 -9.44
CA GLY A 298 3.79 5.61 -8.14
C GLY A 298 4.81 6.56 -7.51
N ASN A 299 6.07 6.14 -7.44
CA ASN A 299 7.13 6.95 -6.85
C ASN A 299 7.74 7.92 -7.87
N LEU A 300 8.15 7.38 -9.02
CA LEU A 300 8.78 8.17 -10.07
C LEU A 300 7.73 8.94 -10.88
N VAL A 301 6.69 8.26 -11.37
CA VAL A 301 5.47 8.89 -11.92
C VAL A 301 4.34 8.67 -10.93
N SER A 302 3.77 9.72 -10.35
CA SER A 302 2.69 9.59 -9.36
C SER A 302 1.36 10.11 -9.89
N ASN A 303 0.27 9.68 -9.29
CA ASN A 303 -1.03 10.33 -9.41
C ASN A 303 -0.95 11.78 -8.87
N ALA A 304 -1.66 12.71 -9.48
CA ALA A 304 -1.79 14.10 -9.01
C ALA A 304 -2.89 14.27 -7.96
N THR A 305 -3.93 13.44 -8.01
CA THR A 305 -5.01 13.42 -7.02
C THR A 305 -5.37 11.97 -6.69
N TRP A 306 -6.04 11.71 -5.55
CA TRP A 306 -6.45 10.34 -5.18
C TRP A 306 -7.51 9.73 -6.10
N ARG A 307 -8.20 10.54 -6.92
CA ARG A 307 -9.02 10.01 -8.04
C ARG A 307 -8.17 9.24 -9.04
N ASP A 308 -6.95 9.71 -9.27
CA ASP A 308 -6.06 9.21 -10.32
C ASP A 308 -5.19 8.04 -9.84
N LEU A 309 -5.46 7.48 -8.65
CA LEU A 309 -4.67 6.40 -8.03
C LEU A 309 -4.49 5.18 -8.95
N TRP A 310 -5.42 4.93 -9.85
CA TRP A 310 -5.32 3.84 -10.83
C TRP A 310 -4.07 3.94 -11.73
N LEU A 311 -3.51 5.15 -11.93
CA LEU A 311 -2.26 5.34 -12.67
C LEU A 311 -1.05 4.78 -11.93
N ASN A 312 -1.09 4.78 -10.60
CA ASN A 312 -0.08 4.10 -9.80
C ASN A 312 -0.39 2.61 -9.83
N GLU A 313 -1.55 2.23 -9.32
CA GLU A 313 -1.83 0.85 -8.93
C GLU A 313 -2.05 -0.08 -10.12
N GLY A 314 -2.71 0.39 -11.18
CA GLY A 314 -2.91 -0.40 -12.39
C GLY A 314 -1.60 -0.72 -13.10
N PHE A 315 -0.74 0.28 -13.28
CA PHE A 315 0.55 0.10 -13.92
C PHE A 315 1.53 -0.69 -13.04
N THR A 316 1.52 -0.46 -11.72
CA THR A 316 2.30 -1.27 -10.78
C THR A 316 1.86 -2.71 -10.79
N THR A 317 0.57 -3.00 -10.63
CA THR A 317 0.05 -4.38 -10.58
C THR A 317 0.41 -5.15 -11.86
N TYR A 318 0.27 -4.50 -13.02
CA TYR A 318 0.75 -5.07 -14.29
C TYR A 318 2.28 -5.32 -14.27
N PHE A 319 3.07 -4.35 -13.80
CA PHE A 319 4.52 -4.46 -13.81
C PHE A 319 5.03 -5.50 -12.79
N THR A 320 4.37 -5.64 -11.65
CA THR A 320 4.52 -6.76 -10.70
C THR A 320 4.45 -8.08 -11.43
N ASN A 321 3.40 -8.27 -12.24
CA ASN A 321 3.21 -9.51 -12.99
C ASN A 321 4.36 -9.78 -13.97
N ARG A 322 4.91 -8.74 -14.61
CA ARG A 322 6.08 -8.86 -15.49
C ARG A 322 7.35 -9.27 -14.76
N ILE A 323 7.56 -8.76 -13.54
CA ILE A 323 8.68 -9.17 -12.68
C ILE A 323 8.47 -10.63 -12.25
N VAL A 324 7.28 -10.99 -11.78
CA VAL A 324 6.91 -12.36 -11.39
C VAL A 324 7.10 -13.35 -12.54
N GLU A 325 6.65 -13.00 -13.76
CA GLU A 325 6.81 -13.84 -14.95
C GLU A 325 8.28 -14.15 -15.23
N ALA A 326 9.15 -13.14 -15.11
CA ALA A 326 10.58 -13.27 -15.39
C ALA A 326 11.38 -14.00 -14.29
N VAL A 327 10.95 -13.89 -13.03
CA VAL A 327 11.65 -14.50 -11.88
C VAL A 327 11.11 -15.89 -11.54
N PHE A 328 9.78 -16.04 -11.46
CA PHE A 328 9.11 -17.26 -11.00
C PHE A 328 8.43 -18.04 -12.13
N GLY A 329 8.36 -17.47 -13.33
CA GLY A 329 7.88 -18.13 -14.53
C GLY A 329 6.42 -17.82 -14.87
N LYS A 330 6.08 -18.14 -16.12
CA LYS A 330 4.78 -17.83 -16.73
C LYS A 330 3.59 -18.47 -16.01
N GLU A 331 3.74 -19.70 -15.52
CA GLU A 331 2.67 -20.42 -14.80
C GLU A 331 2.18 -19.60 -13.60
N GLN A 332 3.11 -19.15 -12.74
CA GLN A 332 2.77 -18.35 -11.57
C GLN A 332 2.16 -17.01 -11.96
N ALA A 333 2.77 -16.30 -12.92
CA ALA A 333 2.24 -15.02 -13.40
C ALA A 333 0.79 -15.15 -13.93
N GLN A 334 0.47 -16.22 -14.67
CA GLN A 334 -0.88 -16.44 -15.16
C GLN A 334 -1.88 -16.77 -14.04
N LEU A 335 -1.47 -17.59 -13.06
CA LEU A 335 -2.30 -17.91 -11.90
C LEU A 335 -2.64 -16.65 -11.08
N GLU A 336 -1.66 -15.78 -10.86
CA GLU A 336 -1.86 -14.53 -10.13
C GLU A 336 -2.86 -13.60 -10.83
N VAL A 337 -2.78 -13.45 -12.16
CA VAL A 337 -3.72 -12.63 -12.95
C VAL A 337 -5.13 -13.22 -12.93
N VAL A 338 -5.28 -14.56 -12.92
CA VAL A 338 -6.60 -15.20 -12.77
C VAL A 338 -7.20 -14.93 -11.39
N LEU A 339 -6.42 -15.06 -10.32
CA LEU A 339 -6.87 -14.76 -8.95
C LEU A 339 -7.20 -13.28 -8.76
N GLU A 340 -6.41 -12.39 -9.35
CA GLU A 340 -6.68 -10.96 -9.42
C GLU A 340 -8.03 -10.67 -10.08
N TYR A 341 -8.28 -11.21 -11.27
CA TYR A 341 -9.58 -11.06 -11.91
C TYR A 341 -10.72 -11.70 -11.09
N GLY A 342 -10.44 -12.79 -10.35
CA GLY A 342 -11.37 -13.39 -9.39
C GLY A 342 -11.85 -12.38 -8.34
N ARG A 343 -10.93 -11.65 -7.70
CA ARG A 343 -11.24 -10.61 -6.71
C ARG A 343 -11.99 -9.43 -7.33
N LEU A 344 -11.63 -9.02 -8.54
CA LEU A 344 -12.37 -7.99 -9.27
C LEU A 344 -13.83 -8.41 -9.53
N LYS A 345 -14.09 -9.67 -9.88
CA LYS A 345 -15.46 -10.17 -10.08
C LYS A 345 -16.29 -10.09 -8.79
N GLU A 346 -15.71 -10.41 -7.64
CA GLU A 346 -16.41 -10.29 -6.35
C GLU A 346 -16.82 -8.83 -6.08
N GLU A 347 -15.92 -7.88 -6.35
CA GLU A 347 -16.22 -6.45 -6.13
C GLU A 347 -17.18 -5.87 -7.19
N LEU A 348 -17.08 -6.32 -8.45
CA LEU A 348 -18.05 -6.00 -9.51
C LEU A 348 -19.47 -6.41 -9.12
N ALA A 349 -19.62 -7.51 -8.40
CA ALA A 349 -20.92 -8.01 -7.95
C ALA A 349 -21.45 -7.25 -6.71
N SER A 350 -20.59 -6.72 -5.85
CA SER A 350 -20.97 -6.07 -4.60
C SER A 350 -21.10 -4.54 -4.69
N MET A 351 -20.42 -3.89 -5.62
CA MET A 351 -20.43 -2.43 -5.75
C MET A 351 -21.42 -1.92 -6.81
N PRO A 352 -22.07 -0.75 -6.60
CA PRO A 352 -22.96 -0.17 -7.61
C PRO A 352 -22.26 0.19 -8.92
N LEU A 353 -22.86 -0.13 -10.07
CA LEU A 353 -22.29 0.15 -11.41
C LEU A 353 -21.80 1.59 -11.60
N ALA A 354 -22.45 2.57 -10.96
CA ALA A 354 -22.13 3.99 -11.10
C ALA A 354 -20.70 4.36 -10.63
N VAL A 355 -20.10 3.58 -9.73
CA VAL A 355 -18.77 3.83 -9.15
C VAL A 355 -17.68 2.90 -9.69
N GLN A 356 -18.02 2.02 -10.65
CA GLN A 356 -17.11 1.01 -11.22
C GLN A 356 -16.22 1.59 -12.36
N THR A 357 -15.51 2.70 -12.12
CA THR A 357 -14.65 3.42 -13.09
C THR A 357 -13.18 3.38 -12.67
N LEU A 358 -12.22 3.65 -13.58
CA LEU A 358 -10.81 3.71 -13.19
C LEU A 358 -10.50 4.98 -12.37
N PRO A 359 -10.87 6.21 -12.81
CA PRO A 359 -10.87 7.35 -11.91
C PRO A 359 -11.82 7.11 -10.75
N ALA A 360 -11.31 7.16 -9.52
CA ALA A 360 -12.09 6.94 -8.32
C ALA A 360 -12.99 8.14 -8.00
N ASN A 361 -14.23 7.89 -7.59
CA ASN A 361 -15.22 8.93 -7.30
C ASN A 361 -15.17 9.36 -5.82
N VAL A 362 -14.03 9.92 -5.39
CA VAL A 362 -13.72 10.13 -3.96
C VAL A 362 -13.65 11.59 -3.50
N GLN A 363 -13.76 12.57 -4.41
CA GLN A 363 -13.55 14.01 -4.12
C GLN A 363 -14.46 14.59 -3.02
N ALA A 364 -15.56 13.92 -2.68
CA ALA A 364 -16.50 14.34 -1.63
C ALA A 364 -16.34 13.57 -0.31
N GLY A 365 -15.45 12.57 -0.26
CA GLY A 365 -15.37 11.58 0.79
C GLY A 365 -13.94 11.27 1.22
N ASP A 366 -13.75 10.09 1.78
CA ASP A 366 -12.46 9.64 2.29
C ASP A 366 -11.60 9.12 1.12
N PRO A 367 -10.36 9.60 0.92
CA PRO A 367 -9.51 9.10 -0.16
C PRO A 367 -9.12 7.62 0.02
N ASN A 368 -9.27 7.05 1.22
CA ASN A 368 -9.11 5.60 1.41
C ASN A 368 -10.10 4.77 0.57
N ASP A 369 -11.25 5.34 0.16
CA ASP A 369 -12.22 4.65 -0.71
C ASP A 369 -11.71 4.49 -2.15
N ALA A 370 -10.62 5.18 -2.53
CA ALA A 370 -9.95 4.97 -3.80
C ALA A 370 -9.20 3.63 -3.85
N PHE A 371 -8.93 3.00 -2.70
CA PHE A 371 -8.18 1.75 -2.59
C PHE A 371 -9.13 0.55 -2.73
N ASN A 372 -9.57 0.28 -3.96
CA ASN A 372 -10.52 -0.76 -4.33
C ASN A 372 -10.04 -1.54 -5.56
N ARG A 373 -10.70 -2.64 -5.94
CA ARG A 373 -10.28 -3.47 -7.10
C ARG A 373 -10.44 -2.78 -8.44
N PHE A 374 -11.15 -1.66 -8.55
CA PHE A 374 -11.18 -0.88 -9.79
C PHE A 374 -9.88 -0.13 -10.05
N THR A 375 -9.26 0.45 -9.01
CA THR A 375 -7.98 1.16 -9.14
C THR A 375 -6.79 0.22 -9.28
N TYR A 376 -6.86 -0.99 -8.72
CA TYR A 376 -5.83 -2.03 -8.86
C TYR A 376 -6.15 -2.97 -10.04
N ASP A 377 -7.06 -3.91 -9.81
CA ASP A 377 -7.30 -5.07 -10.68
C ASP A 377 -7.92 -4.66 -12.04
N LYS A 378 -8.96 -3.80 -12.10
CA LYS A 378 -9.53 -3.35 -13.40
C LYS A 378 -8.50 -2.54 -14.20
N ALA A 379 -7.75 -1.68 -13.52
CA ALA A 379 -6.70 -0.89 -14.14
C ALA A 379 -5.57 -1.79 -14.70
N SER A 380 -5.15 -2.80 -13.96
CA SER A 380 -4.22 -3.83 -14.42
C SER A 380 -4.76 -4.61 -15.63
N MET A 381 -6.04 -5.02 -15.62
CA MET A 381 -6.68 -5.64 -16.78
C MET A 381 -6.65 -4.75 -18.03
N PHE A 382 -6.82 -3.43 -17.86
CA PHE A 382 -6.65 -2.46 -18.95
C PHE A 382 -5.21 -2.48 -19.49
N VAL A 383 -4.20 -2.45 -18.62
CA VAL A 383 -2.80 -2.45 -19.04
C VAL A 383 -2.40 -3.78 -19.71
N HIS A 384 -2.91 -4.92 -19.24
CA HIS A 384 -2.78 -6.21 -19.92
C HIS A 384 -3.45 -6.23 -21.30
N ASP A 385 -4.64 -5.62 -21.46
CA ASP A 385 -5.30 -5.50 -22.76
C ASP A 385 -4.50 -4.60 -23.72
N LEU A 386 -3.86 -3.53 -23.22
CA LEU A 386 -2.91 -2.74 -24.00
C LEU A 386 -1.75 -3.60 -24.50
N GLU A 387 -1.09 -4.36 -23.63
CA GLU A 387 0.00 -5.26 -24.04
C GLU A 387 -0.46 -6.24 -25.12
N LYS A 388 -1.63 -6.87 -24.92
CA LYS A 388 -2.19 -7.84 -25.85
C LYS A 388 -2.46 -7.24 -27.24
N ARG A 389 -3.02 -6.03 -27.29
CA ARG A 389 -3.33 -5.32 -28.55
C ARG A 389 -2.07 -4.90 -29.28
N LEU A 390 -1.14 -4.29 -28.56
CA LEU A 390 0.07 -3.72 -29.13
C LEU A 390 1.09 -4.80 -29.53
N GLY A 391 1.14 -5.87 -28.75
CA GLY A 391 2.24 -6.82 -28.70
C GLY A 391 3.35 -6.32 -27.75
N ARG A 392 3.90 -7.23 -26.95
CA ARG A 392 4.86 -6.95 -25.86
C ARG A 392 5.98 -5.98 -26.23
N LYS A 393 6.64 -6.16 -27.39
CA LYS A 393 7.74 -5.28 -27.81
C LYS A 393 7.33 -3.81 -27.95
N SER A 394 6.17 -3.55 -28.55
CA SER A 394 5.67 -2.18 -28.72
C SER A 394 5.16 -1.61 -27.41
N PHE A 395 4.50 -2.45 -26.60
CA PHE A 395 4.02 -2.04 -25.29
C PHE A 395 5.18 -1.72 -24.32
N ASP A 396 6.23 -2.53 -24.27
CA ASP A 396 7.41 -2.29 -23.43
C ASP A 396 8.09 -0.97 -23.79
N LYS A 397 8.19 -0.67 -25.10
CA LYS A 397 8.68 0.63 -25.59
C LYS A 397 7.80 1.77 -25.08
N PHE A 398 6.48 1.66 -25.22
CA PHE A 398 5.53 2.67 -24.74
C PHE A 398 5.65 2.88 -23.23
N LEU A 399 5.70 1.80 -22.45
CA LEU A 399 5.76 1.85 -20.99
C LEU A 399 7.07 2.51 -20.51
N TYR A 400 8.21 2.13 -21.10
CA TYR A 400 9.50 2.78 -20.83
C TYR A 400 9.44 4.28 -21.15
N GLN A 401 8.88 4.66 -22.30
CA GLN A 401 8.75 6.07 -22.71
C GLN A 401 7.81 6.85 -21.81
N TYR A 402 6.67 6.27 -21.41
CA TYR A 402 5.71 6.87 -20.47
C TYR A 402 6.38 7.19 -19.13
N VAL A 403 7.07 6.20 -18.53
CA VAL A 403 7.76 6.37 -17.26
C VAL A 403 8.90 7.39 -17.36
N SER A 404 9.65 7.35 -18.47
CA SER A 404 10.74 8.31 -18.71
C SER A 404 10.24 9.74 -18.94
N HIS A 405 9.09 9.90 -19.61
CA HIS A 405 8.52 11.19 -19.94
C HIS A 405 8.02 11.94 -18.70
N PHE A 406 7.35 11.23 -17.78
CA PHE A 406 6.77 11.80 -16.57
C PHE A 406 7.64 11.62 -15.32
N ALA A 407 8.94 11.35 -15.50
CA ALA A 407 9.83 11.07 -14.38
C ALA A 407 9.88 12.23 -13.38
N PHE A 408 9.58 11.95 -12.12
CA PHE A 408 9.42 12.91 -11.02
C PHE A 408 8.22 13.87 -11.16
N GLU A 409 7.20 13.49 -11.93
CA GLU A 409 5.97 14.28 -12.10
C GLU A 409 4.77 13.61 -11.43
N ALA A 410 3.77 14.43 -11.11
CA ALA A 410 2.46 14.00 -10.65
C ALA A 410 1.43 14.31 -11.74
N ILE A 411 0.72 13.30 -12.22
CA ILE A 411 -0.16 13.41 -13.40
C ILE A 411 -1.61 13.05 -13.08
N THR A 412 -2.53 13.72 -13.77
CA THR A 412 -3.96 13.38 -13.75
C THR A 412 -4.29 12.32 -14.79
N THR A 413 -5.45 11.68 -14.66
CA THR A 413 -6.02 10.82 -15.70
C THR A 413 -6.06 11.54 -17.05
N GLU A 414 -6.46 12.80 -17.05
CA GLU A 414 -6.55 13.63 -18.26
C GLU A 414 -5.17 13.83 -18.90
N THR A 415 -4.13 14.08 -18.08
CA THR A 415 -2.75 14.19 -18.55
C THR A 415 -2.29 12.88 -19.23
N PHE A 416 -2.58 11.73 -18.62
CA PHE A 416 -2.29 10.42 -19.22
C PHE A 416 -3.05 10.22 -20.54
N VAL A 417 -4.34 10.55 -20.59
CA VAL A 417 -5.17 10.41 -21.79
C VAL A 417 -4.63 11.27 -22.92
N ASP A 418 -4.26 12.52 -22.65
CA ASP A 418 -3.70 13.43 -23.66
C ASP A 418 -2.35 12.94 -24.16
N TYR A 419 -1.49 12.43 -23.27
CA TYR A 419 -0.24 11.78 -23.66
C TYR A 419 -0.48 10.55 -24.55
N ALA A 420 -1.42 9.68 -24.17
CA ALA A 420 -1.77 8.50 -24.97
C ALA A 420 -2.32 8.89 -26.35
N LYS A 421 -3.11 9.97 -26.46
CA LYS A 421 -3.57 10.50 -27.76
C LYS A 421 -2.42 10.96 -28.64
N GLN A 422 -1.40 11.61 -28.06
CA GLN A 422 -0.26 12.15 -28.79
C GLN A 422 0.82 11.11 -29.10
N THR A 423 0.80 9.96 -28.42
CA THR A 423 1.80 8.89 -28.56
C THR A 423 1.15 7.58 -28.98
N LEU A 424 0.57 6.84 -28.03
CA LEU A 424 -0.04 5.52 -28.19
C LEU A 424 -1.00 5.45 -29.40
N LEU A 425 -1.93 6.39 -29.53
CA LEU A 425 -2.93 6.38 -30.59
C LEU A 425 -2.38 6.84 -31.95
N VAL A 426 -1.29 7.61 -31.96
CA VAL A 426 -0.58 7.99 -33.20
C VAL A 426 0.24 6.82 -33.71
N GLU A 427 0.99 6.14 -32.83
CA GLU A 427 1.85 5.00 -33.22
C GLU A 427 1.07 3.71 -33.48
N HIS A 428 -0.09 3.51 -32.83
CA HIS A 428 -0.83 2.25 -32.80
C HIS A 428 -2.34 2.41 -32.99
N GLY A 429 -2.78 3.45 -33.71
CA GLY A 429 -4.19 3.72 -34.00
C GLY A 429 -4.93 2.63 -34.77
N ASP A 430 -4.20 1.71 -35.42
CA ASP A 430 -4.74 0.50 -36.06
C ASP A 430 -5.10 -0.61 -35.06
N LYS A 431 -4.54 -0.58 -33.84
CA LYS A 431 -4.68 -1.62 -32.81
C LYS A 431 -5.56 -1.17 -31.63
N ILE A 432 -5.57 0.14 -31.35
CA ILE A 432 -6.39 0.74 -30.31
C ILE A 432 -6.96 2.07 -30.80
N SER A 433 -8.28 2.24 -30.67
CA SER A 433 -8.95 3.50 -30.99
C SER A 433 -9.12 4.35 -29.74
N GLU A 434 -9.35 5.65 -29.93
CA GLU A 434 -9.70 6.55 -28.82
C GLU A 434 -10.94 6.05 -28.06
N GLN A 435 -11.95 5.53 -28.76
CA GLN A 435 -13.15 4.98 -28.12
C GLN A 435 -12.81 3.83 -27.16
N VAL A 436 -11.91 2.93 -27.53
CA VAL A 436 -11.48 1.81 -26.66
C VAL A 436 -10.72 2.34 -25.45
N LEU A 437 -9.83 3.31 -25.64
CA LEU A 437 -9.12 3.96 -24.53
C LEU A 437 -10.09 4.64 -23.55
N GLN A 438 -11.04 5.42 -24.08
CA GLN A 438 -12.02 6.14 -23.26
C GLN A 438 -12.97 5.18 -22.52
N GLU A 439 -13.39 4.08 -23.15
CA GLU A 439 -14.24 3.08 -22.50
C GLU A 439 -13.50 2.37 -21.35
N TRP A 440 -12.22 2.05 -21.52
CA TRP A 440 -11.44 1.50 -20.42
C TRP A 440 -11.33 2.46 -19.24
N VAL A 441 -10.99 3.72 -19.52
CA VAL A 441 -10.73 4.73 -18.48
C VAL A 441 -12.03 5.17 -17.78
N TYR A 442 -13.03 5.59 -18.55
CA TYR A 442 -14.24 6.23 -18.00
C TYR A 442 -15.48 5.33 -18.05
N GLY A 443 -15.44 4.23 -18.80
CA GLY A 443 -16.54 3.26 -18.86
C GLY A 443 -16.74 2.52 -17.53
N ARG A 444 -17.98 2.13 -17.29
CA ARG A 444 -18.42 1.46 -16.06
C ARG A 444 -18.40 -0.06 -16.22
N GLY A 445 -18.03 -0.78 -15.16
CA GLY A 445 -17.92 -2.24 -15.22
C GLY A 445 -16.79 -2.68 -16.16
N MET A 446 -16.89 -3.87 -16.73
CA MET A 446 -15.91 -4.37 -17.71
C MET A 446 -16.37 -4.06 -19.14
N PRO A 447 -15.48 -3.65 -20.06
CA PRO A 447 -15.84 -3.49 -21.47
C PRO A 447 -16.39 -4.79 -22.06
N TYR A 448 -17.40 -4.71 -22.93
CA TYR A 448 -18.10 -5.91 -23.44
C TYR A 448 -17.19 -6.86 -24.26
N TRP A 449 -16.07 -6.36 -24.79
CA TRP A 449 -15.09 -7.15 -25.53
C TRP A 449 -13.99 -7.76 -24.64
N PHE A 450 -13.96 -7.41 -23.35
CA PHE A 450 -12.94 -7.91 -22.45
C PHE A 450 -13.00 -9.44 -22.37
N THR A 451 -11.85 -10.08 -22.51
CA THR A 451 -11.71 -11.53 -22.35
C THR A 451 -11.03 -11.80 -21.01
N PRO A 452 -11.69 -12.52 -20.08
CA PRO A 452 -11.08 -12.93 -18.83
C PRO A 452 -9.72 -13.64 -19.01
N PRO A 453 -8.76 -13.42 -18.10
CA PRO A 453 -7.54 -14.21 -18.07
C PRO A 453 -7.84 -15.69 -17.78
N SER A 454 -6.96 -16.57 -18.23
CA SER A 454 -7.03 -18.01 -18.00
C SER A 454 -5.62 -18.58 -17.79
N SER A 455 -5.56 -19.75 -17.15
CA SER A 455 -4.32 -20.49 -16.93
C SER A 455 -4.61 -21.99 -17.07
N ASP A 456 -3.99 -22.63 -18.06
CA ASP A 456 -4.12 -24.08 -18.29
C ASP A 456 -3.63 -24.90 -17.07
N SER A 457 -2.82 -24.28 -16.18
CA SER A 457 -2.40 -24.93 -14.94
C SER A 457 -3.55 -25.12 -13.95
N LEU A 458 -4.67 -24.41 -14.10
CA LEU A 458 -5.86 -24.61 -13.28
C LEU A 458 -6.67 -25.85 -13.72
N ASP A 459 -6.44 -26.37 -14.93
CA ASP A 459 -7.13 -27.57 -15.42
C ASP A 459 -6.93 -28.77 -14.47
N LYS A 460 -5.77 -28.86 -13.81
CA LYS A 460 -5.50 -29.91 -12.80
C LYS A 460 -6.33 -29.74 -11.52
N VAL A 461 -6.65 -28.50 -11.15
CA VAL A 461 -7.51 -28.18 -10.00
C VAL A 461 -8.97 -28.47 -10.36
N ASP A 462 -9.42 -28.00 -11.53
CA ASP A 462 -10.77 -28.22 -12.03
C ASP A 462 -11.06 -29.72 -12.25
N ALA A 463 -10.11 -30.47 -12.81
CA ALA A 463 -10.22 -31.92 -12.97
C ALA A 463 -10.34 -32.64 -11.63
N LEU A 464 -9.54 -32.23 -10.63
CA LEU A 464 -9.59 -32.84 -9.30
C LEU A 464 -10.89 -32.50 -8.55
N LEU A 465 -11.36 -31.26 -8.65
CA LEU A 465 -12.66 -30.85 -8.11
C LEU A 465 -13.80 -31.65 -8.75
N THR A 466 -13.76 -31.86 -10.07
CA THR A 466 -14.75 -32.66 -10.80
C THR A 466 -14.75 -34.12 -10.36
N ASP A 467 -13.57 -34.75 -10.25
CA ASP A 467 -13.43 -36.13 -9.78
C ASP A 467 -13.92 -36.28 -8.34
N TRP A 468 -13.57 -35.34 -7.48
CA TRP A 468 -14.01 -35.31 -6.08
C TRP A 468 -15.53 -35.20 -5.94
N GLN A 469 -16.16 -34.32 -6.73
CA GLN A 469 -17.62 -34.21 -6.79
C GLN A 469 -18.29 -35.50 -7.29
N ALA A 470 -17.59 -36.31 -8.08
CA ALA A 470 -18.04 -37.63 -8.54
C ALA A 470 -17.78 -38.77 -7.53
N GLY A 471 -17.25 -38.47 -6.32
CA GLY A 471 -16.94 -39.45 -5.28
C GLY A 471 -15.47 -39.90 -5.25
N GLY A 472 -14.61 -39.28 -6.05
CA GLY A 472 -13.16 -39.41 -5.98
C GLY A 472 -12.57 -38.88 -4.67
N LYS A 473 -11.27 -39.03 -4.48
CA LYS A 473 -10.54 -38.58 -3.27
C LYS A 473 -9.61 -37.42 -3.61
N ILE A 474 -9.54 -36.45 -2.71
CA ILE A 474 -8.51 -35.39 -2.73
C ILE A 474 -7.51 -35.72 -1.63
N ASP A 475 -6.23 -35.86 -1.97
CA ASP A 475 -5.17 -36.19 -1.03
C ASP A 475 -3.82 -35.58 -1.43
N LYS A 476 -2.80 -35.74 -0.59
CA LYS A 476 -1.48 -35.14 -0.86
C LYS A 476 -0.80 -35.70 -2.13
N GLN A 477 -1.24 -36.82 -2.69
CA GLN A 477 -0.63 -37.39 -3.90
C GLN A 477 -1.10 -36.67 -5.16
N ASN A 478 -2.38 -36.30 -5.23
CA ASN A 478 -2.94 -35.58 -6.38
C ASN A 478 -2.78 -34.05 -6.31
N THR A 479 -2.17 -33.53 -5.24
CA THR A 479 -1.87 -32.10 -5.07
C THR A 479 -0.37 -31.78 -4.92
N GLN A 480 0.54 -32.70 -5.27
CA GLN A 480 1.99 -32.49 -5.06
C GLN A 480 2.56 -31.31 -5.85
N ASP A 481 2.05 -31.09 -7.07
CA ASP A 481 2.49 -30.01 -7.96
C ASP A 481 1.64 -28.74 -7.80
N TRP A 482 0.95 -28.58 -6.67
CA TRP A 482 0.17 -27.40 -6.39
C TRP A 482 1.03 -26.31 -5.74
N ARG A 483 0.79 -25.10 -6.20
CA ARG A 483 1.31 -23.85 -5.63
C ARG A 483 0.24 -23.26 -4.72
N VAL A 484 0.61 -22.30 -3.88
CA VAL A 484 -0.36 -21.53 -3.09
C VAL A 484 -1.51 -21.00 -3.94
N HIS A 485 -1.23 -20.48 -5.13
CA HIS A 485 -2.27 -19.99 -6.04
C HIS A 485 -3.27 -21.06 -6.50
N HIS A 486 -2.85 -22.31 -6.64
CA HIS A 486 -3.77 -23.43 -6.91
C HIS A 486 -4.66 -23.72 -5.70
N TRP A 487 -4.10 -23.63 -4.49
CA TRP A 487 -4.86 -23.77 -3.25
C TRP A 487 -5.88 -22.65 -3.05
N GLN A 488 -5.51 -21.40 -3.33
CA GLN A 488 -6.44 -20.27 -3.27
C GLN A 488 -7.59 -20.45 -4.25
N TYR A 489 -7.28 -20.86 -5.49
CA TYR A 489 -8.30 -21.17 -6.49
C TYR A 489 -9.20 -22.33 -6.04
N PHE A 490 -8.61 -23.43 -5.57
CA PHE A 490 -9.34 -24.59 -5.05
C PHE A 490 -10.32 -24.21 -3.94
N LEU A 491 -9.84 -23.50 -2.91
CA LEU A 491 -10.66 -23.07 -1.77
C LEU A 491 -11.76 -22.10 -2.20
N GLY A 492 -11.46 -21.18 -3.12
CA GLY A 492 -12.44 -20.25 -3.70
C GLY A 492 -13.49 -20.94 -4.58
N CYS A 493 -13.17 -22.08 -5.18
CA CYS A 493 -14.10 -22.86 -6.00
C CYS A 493 -14.89 -23.92 -5.22
N LEU A 494 -14.63 -24.10 -3.93
CA LEU A 494 -15.39 -25.04 -3.11
C LEU A 494 -16.88 -24.61 -3.06
N PRO A 495 -17.82 -25.58 -3.08
CA PRO A 495 -19.25 -25.27 -2.98
C PRO A 495 -19.59 -24.42 -1.76
N GLU A 496 -20.63 -23.58 -1.87
CA GLU A 496 -21.09 -22.75 -0.75
C GLU A 496 -21.48 -23.59 0.48
N SER A 497 -22.06 -24.78 0.25
CA SER A 497 -22.43 -25.73 1.31
C SER A 497 -21.62 -27.02 1.19
N ILE A 498 -20.91 -27.37 2.27
CA ILE A 498 -20.03 -28.53 2.39
C ILE A 498 -20.38 -29.24 3.69
N SER A 499 -20.42 -30.57 3.66
CA SER A 499 -20.73 -31.35 4.86
C SER A 499 -19.60 -31.25 5.90
N GLN A 500 -19.96 -31.31 7.19
CA GLN A 500 -19.00 -31.34 8.30
C GLN A 500 -17.99 -32.48 8.18
N GLN A 501 -18.43 -33.66 7.72
CA GLN A 501 -17.54 -34.79 7.47
C GLN A 501 -16.51 -34.48 6.38
N THR A 502 -16.93 -33.81 5.31
CA THR A 502 -16.07 -33.42 4.20
C THR A 502 -15.04 -32.36 4.61
N LEU A 503 -15.46 -31.36 5.41
CA LEU A 503 -14.55 -30.34 5.95
C LEU A 503 -13.50 -30.98 6.87
N MET A 504 -13.94 -31.86 7.77
CA MET A 504 -13.03 -32.61 8.63
C MET A 504 -12.03 -33.46 7.83
N GLN A 505 -12.46 -34.11 6.76
CA GLN A 505 -11.56 -34.88 5.89
C GLN A 505 -10.54 -33.99 5.18
N LEU A 506 -10.95 -32.84 4.65
CA LEU A 506 -10.02 -31.90 4.02
C LEU A 506 -8.98 -31.40 5.03
N ASP A 507 -9.41 -31.07 6.25
CA ASP A 507 -8.52 -30.57 7.29
C ASP A 507 -7.60 -31.66 7.85
N GLU A 508 -8.08 -32.89 8.02
CA GLU A 508 -7.23 -34.03 8.40
C GLU A 508 -6.14 -34.32 7.36
N VAL A 509 -6.46 -34.13 6.07
CA VAL A 509 -5.52 -34.39 4.99
C VAL A 509 -4.53 -33.24 4.83
N PHE A 510 -4.98 -32.00 4.82
CA PHE A 510 -4.15 -30.84 4.45
C PHE A 510 -3.72 -29.94 5.61
N ASP A 511 -4.33 -30.11 6.79
CA ASP A 511 -4.08 -29.32 7.98
C ASP A 511 -4.22 -27.81 7.73
N PHE A 512 -5.29 -27.42 7.02
CA PHE A 512 -5.53 -26.04 6.64
C PHE A 512 -5.73 -25.14 7.86
N THR A 513 -6.35 -25.67 8.93
CA THR A 513 -6.55 -24.97 10.20
C THR A 513 -5.25 -24.49 10.82
N HIS A 514 -4.13 -25.20 10.61
CA HIS A 514 -2.82 -24.81 11.13
C HIS A 514 -1.85 -24.34 10.04
N SER A 515 -2.35 -23.99 8.85
CA SER A 515 -1.53 -23.48 7.76
C SER A 515 -0.70 -22.26 8.20
N THR A 516 0.60 -22.32 7.97
CA THR A 516 1.52 -21.20 8.20
C THR A 516 1.46 -20.16 7.07
N ASN A 517 0.94 -20.54 5.91
CA ASN A 517 0.69 -19.61 4.82
C ASN A 517 -0.59 -18.80 5.11
N ALA A 518 -0.45 -17.47 5.23
CA ALA A 518 -1.52 -16.59 5.65
C ALA A 518 -2.68 -16.50 4.65
N GLU A 519 -2.41 -16.64 3.34
CA GLU A 519 -3.46 -16.65 2.31
C GLU A 519 -4.30 -17.92 2.40
N ILE A 520 -3.65 -19.10 2.46
CA ILE A 520 -4.36 -20.39 2.60
C ILE A 520 -5.17 -20.43 3.89
N ALA A 521 -4.59 -19.98 5.02
CA ALA A 521 -5.29 -19.93 6.30
C ALA A 521 -6.54 -19.06 6.21
N CYS A 522 -6.43 -17.86 5.64
CA CYS A 522 -7.57 -16.95 5.45
C CYS A 522 -8.65 -17.59 4.57
N ASP A 523 -8.29 -18.11 3.40
CA ASP A 523 -9.24 -18.71 2.47
C ASP A 523 -9.94 -19.94 3.09
N TRP A 524 -9.21 -20.76 3.85
CA TRP A 524 -9.78 -21.88 4.60
C TRP A 524 -10.74 -21.43 5.70
N TYR A 525 -10.36 -20.45 6.52
CA TYR A 525 -11.24 -19.95 7.57
C TYR A 525 -12.54 -19.40 7.01
N ARG A 526 -12.52 -18.70 5.87
CA ARG A 526 -13.76 -18.26 5.20
C ARG A 526 -14.65 -19.45 4.85
N VAL A 527 -14.09 -20.50 4.26
CA VAL A 527 -14.82 -21.75 3.93
C VAL A 527 -15.38 -22.42 5.19
N ALA A 528 -14.59 -22.49 6.25
CA ALA A 528 -14.98 -23.13 7.51
C ALA A 528 -16.09 -22.34 8.24
N ILE A 529 -15.96 -21.01 8.34
CA ILE A 529 -16.93 -20.14 9.01
C ILE A 529 -18.29 -20.21 8.30
N ARG A 530 -18.33 -20.05 6.97
CA ARG A 530 -19.60 -20.08 6.22
C ARG A 530 -20.33 -21.42 6.31
N ASN A 531 -19.61 -22.50 6.62
CA ASN A 531 -20.15 -23.86 6.77
C ASN A 531 -20.33 -24.30 8.23
N HIS A 532 -20.09 -23.42 9.19
CA HIS A 532 -20.13 -23.70 10.61
C HIS A 532 -19.21 -24.85 11.08
N TYR A 533 -17.96 -24.89 10.59
CA TYR A 533 -16.96 -25.87 11.03
C TYR A 533 -16.23 -25.36 12.28
N ASP A 534 -16.89 -25.49 13.44
CA ASP A 534 -16.43 -24.98 14.74
C ASP A 534 -15.01 -25.41 15.19
N PRO A 535 -14.45 -26.57 14.80
CA PRO A 535 -13.08 -26.95 15.19
C PRO A 535 -12.00 -25.91 14.85
N VAL A 536 -12.23 -25.01 13.88
CA VAL A 536 -11.27 -23.96 13.52
C VAL A 536 -11.25 -22.78 14.50
N LEU A 537 -12.29 -22.59 15.31
CA LEU A 537 -12.48 -21.37 16.11
C LEU A 537 -11.28 -21.03 17.03
N PRO A 538 -10.63 -21.99 17.71
CA PRO A 538 -9.44 -21.68 18.51
C PRO A 538 -8.26 -21.17 17.68
N ALA A 539 -8.03 -21.75 16.50
CA ALA A 539 -6.95 -21.34 15.60
C ALA A 539 -7.27 -19.98 14.94
N LEU A 540 -8.53 -19.77 14.57
CA LEU A 540 -9.04 -18.49 14.06
C LEU A 540 -8.86 -17.35 15.07
N GLU A 541 -9.19 -17.58 16.35
CA GLU A 541 -8.96 -16.58 17.41
C GLU A 541 -7.48 -16.22 17.49
N GLN A 542 -6.59 -17.21 17.55
CA GLN A 542 -5.15 -16.96 17.62
C GLN A 542 -4.64 -16.20 16.39
N TYR A 543 -5.14 -16.54 15.20
CA TYR A 543 -4.81 -15.88 13.95
C TYR A 543 -5.22 -14.40 13.99
N LEU A 544 -6.49 -14.10 14.33
CA LEU A 544 -7.02 -12.73 14.39
C LEU A 544 -6.38 -11.90 15.51
N VAL A 545 -6.02 -12.49 16.65
CA VAL A 545 -5.29 -11.76 17.71
C VAL A 545 -3.85 -11.47 17.31
N LYS A 546 -3.23 -12.33 16.50
CA LYS A 546 -1.82 -12.21 16.13
C LYS A 546 -1.56 -11.21 15.01
N ILE A 547 -2.42 -11.12 13.99
CA ILE A 547 -2.15 -10.32 12.79
C ILE A 547 -3.07 -9.11 12.67
N GLY A 548 -2.57 -8.02 12.11
CA GLY A 548 -3.32 -6.78 11.87
C GLY A 548 -3.57 -6.47 10.40
N ARG A 549 -3.21 -7.35 9.46
CA ARG A 549 -3.37 -7.08 8.02
C ARG A 549 -4.85 -7.07 7.62
N GLY A 550 -5.36 -5.91 7.22
CA GLY A 550 -6.78 -5.71 6.91
C GLY A 550 -7.32 -6.57 5.76
N LYS A 551 -6.44 -7.04 4.86
CA LYS A 551 -6.78 -8.02 3.79
C LYS A 551 -7.30 -9.34 4.37
N PHE A 552 -6.79 -9.78 5.51
CA PHE A 552 -7.18 -11.04 6.15
C PHE A 552 -8.19 -10.81 7.27
N VAL A 553 -7.95 -9.78 8.10
CA VAL A 553 -8.77 -9.53 9.29
C VAL A 553 -10.21 -9.13 8.93
N ARG A 554 -10.40 -8.19 7.99
CA ARG A 554 -11.75 -7.67 7.68
C ARG A 554 -12.67 -8.75 7.10
N PRO A 555 -12.27 -9.52 6.07
CA PRO A 555 -13.14 -10.56 5.53
C PRO A 555 -13.53 -11.60 6.57
N LEU A 556 -12.60 -12.04 7.43
CA LEU A 556 -12.91 -13.04 8.45
C LEU A 556 -13.91 -12.54 9.49
N PHE A 557 -13.83 -11.29 9.91
CA PHE A 557 -14.87 -10.71 10.77
C PHE A 557 -16.21 -10.55 10.05
N THR A 558 -16.20 -10.18 8.77
CA THR A 558 -17.42 -10.15 7.95
C THR A 558 -18.05 -11.53 7.83
N GLU A 559 -17.28 -12.58 7.56
CA GLU A 559 -17.79 -13.95 7.49
C GLU A 559 -18.37 -14.40 8.84
N LEU A 560 -17.70 -14.11 9.96
CA LEU A 560 -18.22 -14.40 11.31
C LEU A 560 -19.57 -13.71 11.55
N GLN A 561 -19.69 -12.45 11.13
CA GLN A 561 -20.92 -11.67 11.25
C GLN A 561 -22.05 -12.26 10.39
N LEU A 562 -21.76 -12.60 9.13
CA LEU A 562 -22.72 -13.17 8.19
C LEU A 562 -23.18 -14.58 8.60
N ALA A 563 -22.28 -15.40 9.13
CA ALA A 563 -22.58 -16.74 9.64
C ALA A 563 -23.21 -16.73 11.05
N GLY A 564 -23.40 -15.57 11.69
CA GLY A 564 -24.10 -15.47 12.97
C GLY A 564 -23.27 -15.83 14.21
N TYR A 565 -21.94 -15.86 14.09
CA TYR A 565 -20.99 -16.06 15.21
C TYR A 565 -20.81 -14.79 16.06
N HIS A 566 -21.91 -14.12 16.44
CA HIS A 566 -21.85 -12.81 17.10
C HIS A 566 -21.13 -12.85 18.47
N THR A 567 -21.27 -13.95 19.21
CA THR A 567 -20.65 -14.10 20.54
C THR A 567 -19.14 -14.28 20.40
N GLU A 568 -18.72 -15.14 19.49
CA GLU A 568 -17.32 -15.44 19.19
C GLU A 568 -16.65 -14.21 18.59
N LEU A 569 -17.29 -13.53 17.63
CA LEU A 569 -16.83 -12.28 17.05
C LEU A 569 -16.53 -11.25 18.14
N ALA A 570 -17.48 -10.99 19.04
CA ALA A 570 -17.31 -10.01 20.11
C ALA A 570 -16.16 -10.39 21.06
N ALA A 571 -16.03 -11.68 21.40
CA ALA A 571 -14.97 -12.19 22.27
C ALA A 571 -13.58 -12.09 21.63
N ILE A 572 -13.45 -12.46 20.35
CA ILE A 572 -12.20 -12.37 19.59
C ILE A 572 -11.80 -10.91 19.40
N TYR A 573 -12.74 -10.06 18.98
CA TYR A 573 -12.46 -8.64 18.74
C TYR A 573 -12.04 -7.92 20.02
N ALA A 574 -12.67 -8.21 21.17
CA ALA A 574 -12.26 -7.65 22.46
C ALA A 574 -10.79 -7.95 22.82
N LYS A 575 -10.26 -9.10 22.40
CA LYS A 575 -8.85 -9.48 22.58
C LYS A 575 -7.94 -8.83 21.54
N ALA A 576 -8.35 -8.82 20.27
CA ALA A 576 -7.52 -8.39 19.16
C ALA A 576 -7.43 -6.86 18.99
N ARG A 577 -8.50 -6.13 19.35
CA ARG A 577 -8.65 -4.70 19.05
C ARG A 577 -7.48 -3.83 19.54
N GLY A 578 -6.95 -4.11 20.73
CA GLY A 578 -5.83 -3.35 21.30
C GLY A 578 -4.50 -3.50 20.52
N GLY A 579 -4.37 -4.56 19.71
CA GLY A 579 -3.21 -4.83 18.86
C GLY A 579 -3.31 -4.24 17.46
N TYR A 580 -4.52 -3.96 16.97
CA TYR A 580 -4.71 -3.47 15.60
C TYR A 580 -4.24 -2.04 15.40
N HIS A 581 -3.82 -1.75 14.17
CA HIS A 581 -3.57 -0.38 13.74
C HIS A 581 -4.85 0.47 13.86
N PRO A 582 -4.77 1.75 14.29
CA PRO A 582 -5.94 2.61 14.44
C PRO A 582 -6.86 2.65 13.22
N SER A 583 -6.30 2.71 12.01
CA SER A 583 -7.10 2.69 10.76
C SER A 583 -7.97 1.44 10.60
N LEU A 584 -7.46 0.26 10.97
CA LEU A 584 -8.22 -0.99 10.91
C LEU A 584 -9.27 -1.04 12.02
N ALA A 585 -8.89 -0.67 13.26
CA ALA A 585 -9.81 -0.67 14.39
C ALA A 585 -11.02 0.24 14.14
N VAL A 586 -10.80 1.46 13.59
CA VAL A 586 -11.90 2.38 13.25
C VAL A 586 -12.84 1.80 12.20
N GLN A 587 -12.32 1.09 11.19
CA GLN A 587 -13.16 0.43 10.18
C GLN A 587 -14.01 -0.69 10.79
N LEU A 588 -13.41 -1.54 11.63
CA LEU A 588 -14.11 -2.65 12.29
C LEU A 588 -15.14 -2.14 13.32
N ASP A 589 -14.81 -1.11 14.10
CA ASP A 589 -15.76 -0.49 15.03
C ASP A 589 -17.00 0.04 14.30
N LYS A 590 -16.82 0.68 13.14
CA LYS A 590 -17.95 1.13 12.30
C LYS A 590 -18.77 -0.04 11.78
N GLN A 591 -18.11 -1.14 11.37
CA GLN A 591 -18.78 -2.35 10.88
C GLN A 591 -19.64 -3.01 11.97
N PHE A 592 -19.19 -3.02 13.22
CA PHE A 592 -19.90 -3.68 14.32
C PHE A 592 -20.91 -2.77 15.05
N ALA A 593 -20.91 -1.47 14.79
CA ALA A 593 -21.88 -0.53 15.34
C ALA A 593 -23.23 -0.50 14.59
N GLY A 594 -23.26 -1.05 13.38
CA GLY A 594 -24.47 -1.25 12.57
C GLY A 594 -25.03 -2.65 12.72
#